data_AF-A0A2C9XZ99-F1
#
_entry.id   AF-A0A2C9XZ99-F1
#
_cell.length_a   1.000
_cell.length_b   1.000
_cell.length_c   1.000
_cell.angle_alpha   90.00
_cell.angle_beta   90.00
_cell.angle_gamma   90.00
#
_symmetry.space_group_name_H-M   'P 1'
#
loop_
_entity.id
_entity.type
_entity.pdbx_description
1 polymer ?
#
loop_
_entity_poly.entity_id
_entity_poly.type
_entity_poly.pdbx_seq_one_letter_code
_entity_poly.pdbx_strand_id
1 'polypeptide(L)'
;MTNIELKALRRLFFLDVADAATYIGKCSKRAWQYWESGSRKIPDDVINIMNKLKEERTELLLLLQTDNLFSNNKIGNLVYSRLIDSVKAELYSKDFIDKII
;
A
#
# COMPACT_ATOMS: atom_id res chain seq x y z
N MET A 1 10.16 5.92 9.62
CA MET A 1 9.09 4.90 9.72
C MET A 1 9.34 4.03 10.93
N THR A 2 8.36 3.90 11.83
CA THR A 2 8.39 2.98 12.97
C THR A 2 7.87 1.60 12.59
N ASN A 3 8.07 0.60 13.45
CA ASN A 3 7.51 -0.75 13.24
C ASN A 3 5.97 -0.75 13.22
N ILE A 4 5.34 0.13 14.02
CA ILE A 4 3.89 0.31 14.07
C ILE A 4 3.39 0.91 12.75
N GLU A 5 4.08 1.95 12.25
CA GLU A 5 3.76 2.58 10.97
C GLU A 5 3.90 1.58 9.81
N LEU A 6 4.97 0.78 9.76
CA LEU A 6 5.16 -0.26 8.74
C LEU A 6 3.98 -1.23 8.71
N LYS A 7 3.58 -1.72 9.89
CA LYS A 7 2.46 -2.66 10.03
C LYS A 7 1.12 -2.04 9.65
N ALA A 8 0.90 -0.77 10.00
CA ALA A 8 -0.30 -0.03 9.64
C ALA A 8 -0.38 0.18 8.13
N LEU A 9 0.71 0.61 7.48
CA LEU A 9 0.75 0.81 6.03
C LEU A 9 0.56 -0.50 5.26
N ARG A 10 1.18 -1.61 5.69
CA ARG A 10 0.96 -2.91 5.04
C ARG A 10 -0.52 -3.29 5.04
N ARG A 11 -1.20 -3.09 6.17
CA ARG A 11 -2.65 -3.33 6.30
C ARG A 11 -3.47 -2.35 5.47
N LEU A 12 -3.09 -1.08 5.46
CA LEU A 12 -3.74 -0.05 4.64
C LEU A 12 -3.69 -0.41 3.15
N PHE A 13 -2.56 -0.93 2.69
CA PHE A 13 -2.39 -1.39 1.30
C PHE A 13 -2.91 -2.82 1.07
N PHE A 14 -3.71 -3.40 1.97
CA PHE A 14 -4.29 -4.74 1.84
C PHE A 14 -3.27 -5.84 1.50
N LEU A 15 -2.02 -5.69 1.92
CA LEU A 15 -0.98 -6.69 1.74
C LEU A 15 -0.97 -7.62 2.95
N ASP A 16 -0.94 -8.92 2.71
CA ASP A 16 -0.57 -9.85 3.77
C ASP A 16 0.95 -9.78 4.04
N VAL A 17 1.41 -10.47 5.08
CA VAL A 17 2.84 -10.45 5.45
C VAL A 17 3.71 -11.12 4.37
N ALA A 18 3.21 -12.13 3.67
CA ALA A 18 3.94 -12.85 2.63
C ALA A 18 4.08 -12.02 1.36
N ASP A 19 3.01 -11.34 0.94
CA ASP A 19 2.99 -10.41 -0.19
C ASP A 19 3.99 -9.27 0.05
N ALA A 20 3.93 -8.63 1.22
CA ALA A 20 4.83 -7.54 1.54
C ALA A 20 6.30 -8.00 1.60
N ALA A 21 6.57 -9.16 2.21
CA ALA A 21 7.91 -9.74 2.25
C ALA A 21 8.45 -10.06 0.83
N THR A 22 7.59 -10.59 -0.05
CA THR A 22 7.96 -11.02 -1.40
C THR A 22 8.15 -9.85 -2.35
N TYR A 23 7.16 -8.97 -2.46
CA TYR A 23 7.11 -7.93 -3.49
C TYR A 23 7.75 -6.60 -3.08
N ILE A 24 7.89 -6.34 -1.77
CA ILE A 24 8.53 -5.12 -1.26
C ILE A 24 9.89 -5.46 -0.65
N GLY A 25 9.89 -6.33 0.37
CA GLY A 25 11.09 -6.60 1.16
C GLY A 25 12.13 -7.51 0.50
N LYS A 26 11.75 -8.23 -0.57
CA LYS A 26 12.55 -9.29 -1.22
C LYS A 26 13.22 -10.21 -0.20
N CYS A 27 12.45 -10.61 0.82
CA CYS A 27 12.94 -11.28 2.01
C CYS A 27 11.97 -12.38 2.45
N SER A 28 12.34 -13.11 3.53
CA SER A 28 11.43 -14.08 4.11
C SER A 28 10.32 -13.39 4.91
N LYS A 29 9.15 -14.04 4.97
CA LYS A 29 8.03 -13.63 5.86
C LYS A 29 8.50 -13.36 7.30
N ARG A 30 9.43 -14.16 7.80
CA ARG A 30 9.98 -14.03 9.16
C ARG A 30 10.81 -12.76 9.33
N ALA A 31 11.62 -12.39 8.34
CA ALA A 31 12.38 -11.14 8.37
C ALA A 31 11.45 -9.93 8.47
N TRP A 32 10.38 -9.90 7.66
CA TRP A 32 9.35 -8.87 7.72
C TRP A 32 8.69 -8.78 9.10
N GLN A 33 8.33 -9.93 9.70
CA GLN A 33 7.72 -9.96 11.03
C GLN A 33 8.63 -9.39 12.13
N TYR A 34 9.94 -9.59 12.04
CA TYR A 34 10.89 -8.97 12.97
C TYR A 34 10.93 -7.45 12.86
N TRP A 35 10.70 -6.91 11.66
CA TRP A 35 10.57 -5.47 11.46
C TRP A 35 9.28 -4.94 12.08
N GLU A 36 8.14 -5.61 11.86
CA GLU A 36 6.85 -5.20 12.43
C GLU A 36 6.77 -5.35 13.95
N SER A 37 7.48 -6.31 14.53
CA SER A 37 7.57 -6.46 15.98
C SER A 37 8.52 -5.45 16.63
N GLY A 38 9.34 -4.74 15.85
CA GLY A 38 10.40 -3.87 16.36
C GLY A 38 11.63 -4.63 16.85
N SER A 39 11.69 -5.95 16.68
CA SER A 39 12.84 -6.77 17.07
C SER A 39 14.06 -6.54 16.17
N ARG A 40 13.86 -5.98 14.97
CA ARG A 40 14.92 -5.57 14.04
C ARG A 40 14.58 -4.24 13.40
N LYS A 41 15.62 -3.45 13.08
CA LYS A 41 15.48 -2.22 12.30
C LYS A 41 14.93 -2.53 10.90
N ILE A 42 14.02 -1.67 10.43
CA ILE A 42 13.49 -1.71 9.06
C ILE A 42 14.60 -1.25 8.09
N PRO A 43 14.89 -1.99 7.00
CA PRO A 43 15.79 -1.54 5.95
C PRO A 43 15.34 -0.24 5.27
N ASP A 44 16.28 0.64 4.92
CA ASP A 44 15.95 1.97 4.37
C ASP A 44 15.29 1.90 2.99
N ASP A 45 15.61 0.89 2.17
CA ASP A 45 14.94 0.62 0.89
C ASP A 45 13.46 0.27 1.07
N VAL A 46 13.13 -0.56 2.06
CA VAL A 46 11.75 -0.87 2.44
C VAL A 46 11.01 0.38 2.92
N ILE A 47 11.65 1.20 3.75
CA ILE A 47 11.09 2.49 4.19
C ILE A 47 10.76 3.38 2.98
N ASN A 48 11.71 3.51 2.05
CA ASN A 48 11.55 4.34 0.86
C ASN A 48 10.40 3.86 -0.03
N ILE A 49 10.29 2.56 -0.27
CA ILE A 49 9.17 1.99 -1.06
C ILE A 49 7.83 2.23 -0.37
N MET A 50 7.74 1.98 0.94
CA MET A 50 6.50 2.14 1.69
C MET A 50 6.05 3.61 1.78
N ASN A 51 7.00 4.55 1.89
CA ASN A 51 6.70 5.98 1.83
C ASN A 51 6.23 6.40 0.44
N LYS A 52 6.89 5.92 -0.62
CA LYS A 52 6.45 6.19 -1.99
C LYS A 52 5.03 5.67 -2.26
N LEU A 53 4.69 4.47 -1.78
CA LEU A 53 3.32 3.95 -1.91
C LEU A 53 2.30 4.81 -1.15
N LYS A 54 2.68 5.35 0.02
CA LYS A 54 1.83 6.27 0.80
C LYS A 54 1.59 7.58 0.04
N GLU A 55 2.62 8.12 -0.59
CA GLU A 55 2.54 9.32 -1.44
C GLU A 55 1.67 9.06 -2.68
N GLU A 56 1.95 7.99 -3.43
CA GLU A 56 1.14 7.58 -4.60
C GLU A 56 -0.33 7.37 -4.22
N ARG A 57 -0.62 6.81 -3.03
CA ARG A 57 -1.99 6.67 -2.53
C ARG A 57 -2.70 8.03 -2.36
N THR A 58 -1.96 9.00 -1.83
CA THR A 58 -2.49 10.34 -1.55
C THR A 58 -2.80 11.07 -2.85
N GLU A 59 -1.90 10.96 -3.84
CA GLU A 59 -2.12 11.49 -5.19
C GLU A 59 -3.33 10.84 -5.87
N LEU A 60 -3.45 9.51 -5.79
CA LEU A 60 -4.59 8.75 -6.30
C LEU A 60 -5.93 9.23 -5.73
N LEU A 61 -6.00 9.46 -4.41
CA LEU A 61 -7.20 9.99 -3.77
C LEU A 61 -7.58 11.38 -4.30
N LEU A 62 -6.60 12.28 -4.41
CA LEU A 62 -6.83 13.63 -4.92
C LEU A 62 -7.30 13.62 -6.37
N LEU A 63 -6.62 12.85 -7.23
CA LEU A 63 -6.96 12.74 -8.64
C LEU A 63 -8.37 12.17 -8.86
N LEU A 64 -8.72 11.09 -8.15
CA LEU A 64 -10.03 10.45 -8.28
C LEU A 64 -11.17 11.25 -7.64
N GLN A 65 -10.89 12.13 -6.67
CA GLN A 65 -11.87 13.12 -6.19
C GLN A 65 -12.13 14.24 -7.20
N THR A 66 -11.23 14.46 -8.17
CA THR A 66 -11.32 15.56 -9.14
C THR A 66 -11.80 15.12 -10.53
N ASP A 67 -12.40 13.92 -10.66
CA ASP A 67 -12.88 13.33 -11.92
C ASP A 67 -11.83 13.26 -13.06
N ASN A 68 -10.55 13.24 -12.70
CA ASN A 68 -9.49 13.07 -13.69
C ASN A 68 -9.30 11.58 -14.03
N LEU A 69 -9.47 11.24 -15.31
CA LEU A 69 -9.30 9.88 -15.84
C LEU A 69 -7.93 9.31 -15.49
N PHE A 70 -7.91 8.24 -14.69
CA PHE A 70 -6.70 7.53 -14.32
C PHE A 70 -6.29 6.54 -15.43
N SER A 71 -5.16 6.79 -16.10
CA SER A 71 -4.60 5.85 -17.08
C SER A 71 -3.75 4.78 -16.39
N ASN A 72 -4.26 3.55 -16.36
CA ASN A 72 -3.61 2.39 -15.73
C ASN A 72 -2.48 1.81 -16.60
N ASN A 73 -1.26 2.32 -16.44
CA ASN A 73 -0.07 1.77 -17.13
C ASN A 73 0.68 0.66 -16.36
N LYS A 74 0.14 0.17 -15.23
CA LYS A 74 0.79 -0.85 -14.37
C LYS A 74 -0.05 -2.13 -14.19
N ILE A 75 -0.75 -2.56 -15.24
CA ILE A 75 -1.54 -3.80 -15.25
C ILE A 75 -0.58 -4.98 -14.97
N GLY A 76 -0.83 -5.75 -13.89
CA GLY A 76 -0.06 -6.95 -13.51
C GLY A 76 0.84 -6.82 -12.27
N ASN A 77 0.95 -5.65 -11.65
CA ASN A 77 1.69 -5.49 -10.39
C ASN A 77 0.75 -5.65 -9.18
N LEU A 78 0.93 -6.73 -8.38
CA LEU A 78 0.09 -7.01 -7.21
C LEU A 78 0.09 -5.86 -6.18
N VAL A 79 1.24 -5.26 -5.89
CA VAL A 79 1.33 -4.16 -4.93
C VAL A 79 0.52 -2.96 -5.41
N TYR A 80 0.60 -2.66 -6.71
CA TYR A 80 -0.16 -1.55 -7.29
C TYR A 80 -1.66 -1.85 -7.38
N SER A 81 -2.06 -3.08 -7.69
CA SER A 81 -3.48 -3.46 -7.67
C SER A 81 -4.07 -3.30 -6.27
N ARG A 82 -3.34 -3.73 -5.23
CA ARG A 82 -3.78 -3.58 -3.84
C ARG A 82 -3.80 -2.13 -3.37
N LEU A 83 -2.87 -1.30 -3.85
CA LEU A 83 -2.90 0.14 -3.64
C LEU A 83 -4.19 0.75 -4.18
N ILE A 84 -4.57 0.43 -5.42
CA ILE A 84 -5.82 0.90 -6.03
C ILE A 84 -7.04 0.39 -5.25
N ASP A 85 -7.07 -0.89 -4.87
CA ASP A 85 -8.15 -1.47 -4.06
C ASP A 85 -8.34 -0.68 -2.75
N SER A 86 -7.25 -0.30 -2.10
CA SER A 86 -7.30 0.50 -0.86
C SER A 86 -7.87 1.91 -1.06
N VAL A 87 -7.62 2.53 -2.22
CA VAL A 87 -8.15 3.86 -2.55
C VAL A 87 -9.63 3.75 -2.87
N LYS A 88 -10.01 2.79 -3.71
CA LYS A 88 -11.42 2.50 -4.02
C LYS A 88 -12.23 2.25 -2.76
N ALA A 89 -11.73 1.41 -1.85
CA ALA A 89 -12.39 1.12 -0.58
C ALA A 89 -12.64 2.39 0.26
N GLU A 90 -11.69 3.32 0.29
CA GLU A 90 -11.88 4.59 0.98
C GLU A 90 -12.92 5.48 0.30
N LEU A 91 -12.88 5.59 -1.03
CA LEU A 91 -13.85 6.39 -1.78
C LEU A 91 -15.27 5.82 -1.68
N TYR A 92 -15.42 4.50 -1.70
CA TYR A 92 -16.70 3.82 -1.41
C TYR A 92 -17.21 4.14 -0.01
N SER A 93 -16.34 4.10 1.01
CA SER A 93 -16.74 4.40 2.38
C SER A 93 -17.18 5.85 2.61
N LYS A 94 -16.83 6.73 1.67
CA LYS A 94 -17.13 8.18 1.71
C LYS A 94 -18.22 8.58 0.70
N ASP A 95 -18.90 7.61 0.09
CA ASP A 95 -19.95 7.82 -0.92
C ASP A 95 -19.50 8.65 -2.14
N PHE A 96 -18.20 8.66 -2.48
CA PHE A 96 -17.66 9.36 -3.66
C PHE A 96 -17.78 8.55 -4.96
N ILE A 97 -17.86 7.22 -4.86
CA ILE A 97 -18.05 6.33 -6.02
C ILE A 97 -19.31 5.52 -5.72
N ASP A 98 -20.44 5.93 -6.30
CA ASP A 98 -21.70 5.21 -6.16
C ASP A 98 -21.56 3.78 -6.71
N LYS A 99 -21.71 2.80 -5.82
CA LYS A 99 -21.95 1.36 -6.06
C LYS A 99 -21.58 0.87 -7.48
N ILE A 100 -20.32 0.57 -7.72
CA ILE A 100 -19.96 -0.21 -8.91
C ILE A 100 -20.12 -1.69 -8.54
N ILE A 101 -21.20 -2.27 -9.07
CA ILE A 101 -21.51 -3.70 -9.16
C ILE A 101 -20.42 -4.41 -9.97
#